data_AF-A0A962HQ74-F1
#
_entry.id   AF-A0A962HQ74-F1
#
_cell.length_a   1.000
_cell.length_b   1.000
_cell.length_c   1.000
_cell.angle_alpha   90.00
_cell.angle_beta   90.00
_cell.angle_gamma   90.00
#
_symmetry.space_group_name_H-M   'P 1'
#
loop_
_entity.id
_entity.type
_entity.pdbx_description
1 polymer ?
#
loop_
_entity_poly.entity_id
_entity_poly.type
_entity_poly.pdbx_seq_one_letter_code
_entity_poly.pdbx_strand_id
1 'polypeptide(L)' 'MAREQTSDRRRVARRRKEPQLVAARAANTDDAMRHDQICCRAYQLAEARGFAPGHELDDWLKAESEFDLRTVERH' A
#
# COMPACT_ATOMS: atom_id res chain seq x y z
N MET A 1 -14.35 43.39 -33.07
CA MET A 1 -12.93 43.07 -32.82
C MET A 1 -12.81 42.35 -31.47
N ALA A 2 -12.24 41.14 -31.52
CA ALA A 2 -11.62 40.33 -30.44
C ALA A 2 -12.39 40.02 -29.14
N ARG A 3 -12.91 38.79 -29.04
CA ARG A 3 -13.23 38.08 -27.78
C ARG A 3 -12.36 36.83 -27.68
N GLU A 4 -11.16 36.94 -27.12
CA GLU A 4 -10.31 35.78 -26.82
C GLU A 4 -9.52 35.99 -25.52
N GLN A 5 -10.17 35.79 -24.36
CA GLN A 5 -9.45 35.73 -23.08
C GLN A 5 -10.12 34.75 -22.11
N THR A 6 -10.35 33.50 -22.51
CA THR A 6 -10.80 32.45 -21.57
C THR A 6 -10.28 31.06 -21.94
N SER A 7 -8.97 30.84 -22.07
CA SER A 7 -8.47 29.47 -22.30
C SER A 7 -7.22 29.04 -21.52
N ASP A 8 -6.71 29.84 -20.58
CA ASP A 8 -5.47 29.47 -19.87
C ASP A 8 -5.67 28.98 -18.42
N ARG A 9 -6.81 29.27 -17.79
CA ARG A 9 -7.06 28.92 -16.37
C ARG A 9 -7.23 27.41 -16.08
N ARG A 10 -7.39 26.55 -17.10
CA ARG A 10 -7.59 25.10 -16.92
C ARG A 10 -6.29 24.29 -16.91
N ARG A 11 -5.16 24.85 -17.37
CA ARG A 11 -3.87 24.12 -17.45
C ARG A 11 -3.18 23.99 -16.09
N VAL A 12 -3.27 25.01 -15.23
CA VAL A 12 -2.58 25.03 -13.93
C VAL A 12 -3.23 24.10 -12.90
N ALA A 13 -4.56 23.92 -12.97
CA ALA A 13 -5.29 23.04 -12.04
C ALA A 13 -5.10 21.54 -12.31
N ARG A 14 -4.76 21.13 -13.55
CA ARG A 14 -4.50 19.72 -13.90
C ARG A 14 -3.12 19.24 -13.45
N ARG A 15 -2.11 20.12 -13.54
CA ARG A 15 -0.70 19.77 -13.21
C ARG A 15 -0.45 19.45 -11.73
N ARG A 16 -1.37 19.84 -10.83
CA ARG A 16 -1.29 19.53 -9.39
C ARG A 16 -1.92 18.18 -9.03
N LYS A 17 -2.82 17.64 -9.87
CA LYS A 17 -3.51 16.35 -9.63
C LYS A 17 -2.73 15.15 -10.16
N GLU A 18 -1.91 15.32 -11.19
CA GLU A 18 -1.10 14.26 -11.79
C GLU A 18 -0.06 13.62 -10.84
N PRO A 19 0.74 14.38 -10.06
CA PRO A 19 1.69 13.76 -9.12
C PRO A 19 1.01 13.04 -7.96
N GLN A 20 -0.20 13.48 -7.56
CA GLN A 20 -0.98 12.79 -6.51
C GLN A 20 -1.51 11.43 -6.97
N LEU A 21 -1.88 11.28 -8.24
CA LEU A 21 -2.39 10.01 -8.76
C LEU A 21 -1.29 8.94 -8.83
N VAL A 22 -0.07 9.34 -9.18
CA VAL A 22 1.10 8.43 -9.22
C VAL A 22 1.52 8.03 -7.82
N ALA A 23 1.58 8.97 -6.87
CA ALA A 23 1.87 8.68 -5.47
C ALA A 23 0.82 7.75 -4.83
N ALA A 24 -0.47 7.98 -5.12
CA ALA A 24 -1.55 7.11 -4.63
C ALA A 24 -1.46 5.70 -5.23
N ARG A 25 -1.04 5.57 -6.50
CA ARG A 25 -0.84 4.25 -7.13
C ARG A 25 0.38 3.53 -6.58
N ALA A 26 1.46 4.26 -6.28
CA ALA A 26 2.65 3.72 -5.63
C ALA A 26 2.32 3.22 -4.22
N ALA A 27 1.68 4.06 -3.39
CA ALA A 27 1.22 3.66 -2.06
C ALA A 27 0.31 2.43 -2.07
N ASN A 28 -0.61 2.33 -3.05
CA ASN A 28 -1.46 1.14 -3.20
C ASN A 28 -0.66 -0.12 -3.58
N THR A 29 0.44 0.05 -4.32
CA THR A 29 1.37 -1.05 -4.65
C THR A 29 2.14 -1.48 -3.41
N ASP A 30 2.67 -0.53 -2.62
CA ASP A 30 3.36 -0.81 -1.37
C ASP A 30 2.45 -1.53 -0.36
N ASP A 31 1.20 -1.08 -0.22
CA ASP A 31 0.20 -1.74 0.64
C ASP A 31 -0.11 -3.16 0.15
N ALA A 32 -0.24 -3.36 -1.17
CA ALA A 32 -0.47 -4.69 -1.74
C ALA A 32 0.73 -5.62 -1.52
N MET A 33 1.96 -5.12 -1.68
CA MET A 33 3.18 -5.88 -1.43
C MET A 33 3.38 -6.20 0.06
N ARG A 34 3.00 -5.27 0.94
CA ARG A 34 2.96 -5.49 2.40
C ARG A 34 1.96 -6.59 2.74
N HIS A 35 0.72 -6.49 2.25
CA HIS A 35 -0.31 -7.50 2.48
C HIS A 35 0.09 -8.89 1.98
N ASP A 36 0.67 -9.00 0.78
CA ASP A 36 1.09 -10.29 0.23
C ASP A 36 2.17 -10.97 1.10
N GLN A 37 3.14 -10.19 1.58
CA GLN A 37 4.18 -10.69 2.48
C GLN A 37 3.64 -11.12 3.85
N ILE A 38 2.74 -10.32 4.43
CA ILE A 38 2.08 -10.66 5.70
C ILE A 38 1.24 -11.94 5.52
N CYS A 39 0.46 -12.06 4.45
CA CYS A 39 -0.34 -13.24 4.15
C CYS A 39 0.53 -14.50 3.99
N CYS A 40 1.62 -14.42 3.20
CA CYS A 40 2.56 -15.52 3.04
C CYS A 40 3.16 -15.97 4.38
N ARG A 41 3.53 -15.00 5.23
CA ARG A 41 4.11 -15.30 6.54
C ARG A 41 3.09 -15.89 7.52
N ALA A 42 1.87 -15.36 7.55
CA ALA A 42 0.78 -15.90 8.37
C ALA A 42 0.45 -17.35 7.94
N TYR A 43 0.43 -17.64 6.64
CA TYR A 43 0.25 -18.99 6.12
C TYR A 43 1.34 -19.95 6.62
N GLN A 44 2.62 -19.56 6.56
CA GLN A 44 3.72 -20.38 7.07
C GLN A 44 3.62 -20.63 8.58
N LEU A 45 3.18 -19.63 9.35
CA LEU A 45 2.98 -19.77 10.78
C LEU A 45 1.82 -20.74 11.09
N ALA A 46 0.73 -20.65 10.34
CA ALA A 46 -0.38 -21.60 10.45
C ALA A 46 0.05 -23.02 10.04
N GLU A 47 0.79 -23.17 8.94
CA GLU A 47 1.34 -24.45 8.46
C GLU A 47 2.25 -25.10 9.50
N ALA A 48 3.15 -24.34 10.14
CA ALA A 48 4.03 -24.83 11.20
C ALA A 48 3.28 -25.35 12.42
N ARG A 49 2.04 -24.87 12.64
CA ARG A 49 1.13 -25.33 13.70
C ARG A 49 0.15 -26.41 13.23
N GLY A 50 0.19 -26.80 11.96
CA GLY A 50 -0.75 -27.75 11.37
C GLY A 50 -2.15 -27.18 11.14
N PHE A 51 -2.27 -25.87 10.88
CA PHE A 51 -3.53 -25.15 10.65
C PHE A 51 -4.55 -25.31 11.79
N ALA A 52 -4.07 -25.28 13.03
CA ALA A 52 -4.93 -25.31 14.20
C ALA A 52 -5.91 -24.11 14.21
N PRO A 53 -7.22 -24.33 14.33
CA PRO A 53 -8.21 -23.26 14.29
C PRO A 53 -8.14 -22.35 15.52
N GLY A 54 -8.52 -21.09 15.37
CA GLY A 54 -8.54 -20.10 16.45
C GLY A 54 -7.23 -19.34 16.65
N HIS A 55 -6.23 -19.56 15.78
CA HIS A 55 -4.95 -18.86 15.79
C HIS A 55 -4.71 -18.01 14.54
N GLU A 56 -5.69 -17.93 13.63
CA GLU A 56 -5.54 -17.24 12.35
C GLU A 56 -5.21 -15.76 12.55
N LEU A 57 -5.86 -15.12 13.53
CA LEU A 57 -5.62 -13.73 13.87
C LEU A 57 -4.24 -13.53 14.52
N ASP A 58 -3.84 -14.43 15.42
CA ASP A 58 -2.51 -14.39 16.04
C ASP A 58 -1.39 -14.57 15.00
N ASP A 59 -1.57 -15.49 14.05
CA ASP A 59 -0.67 -15.72 12.92
C ASP A 59 -0.53 -14.46 12.06
N TRP A 60 -1.66 -13.79 11.78
CA TRP A 60 -1.68 -12.57 11.02
C TRP A 60 -1.00 -11.39 11.74
N LEU A 61 -1.33 -11.16 13.03
CA LEU A 61 -0.72 -10.10 13.83
C LEU A 61 0.78 -10.31 14.03
N LYS A 62 1.20 -11.56 14.20
CA LYS A 62 2.62 -11.90 14.31
C LYS A 62 3.35 -11.67 12.99
N ALA A 63 2.76 -12.05 11.86
CA ALA A 63 3.30 -11.77 10.54
C ALA A 63 3.42 -10.25 10.27
N GLU A 64 2.42 -9.46 10.65
CA GLU A 64 2.45 -7.99 10.53
C GLU A 64 3.58 -7.38 11.38
N SER A 65 3.70 -7.82 12.63
CA SER A 65 4.77 -7.36 13.54
C SER A 65 6.16 -7.69 12.99
N GLU A 66 6.36 -8.90 12.46
CA GLU A 66 7.63 -9.31 11.84
C GLU A 66 7.96 -8.49 10.58
N PHE A 67 6.95 -8.11 9.79
CA PHE A 67 7.12 -7.27 8.60
C PHE A 67 7.53 -5.84 8.98
N ASP A 68 6.84 -5.25 9.95
CA ASP A 68 7.12 -3.89 10.41
C ASP A 68 8.52 -3.81 11.04
N LEU A 69 8.92 -4.81 11.85
CA LEU A 69 10.28 -4.91 12.39
C LEU A 69 11.34 -4.95 11.29
N ARG A 70 11.19 -5.83 10.28
CA ARG A 70 12.14 -5.91 9.15
C ARG A 70 12.23 -4.62 8.34
N THR A 71 11.11 -3.90 8.23
CA THR A 71 11.06 -2.64 7.47
C THR A 71 11.78 -1.53 8.24
N VAL A 72 11.59 -1.47 9.57
CA VAL A 72 12.29 -0.52 10.44
C VAL A 72 13.80 -0.80 10.49
N GLU A 73 14.21 -2.06 10.54
CA GLU A 73 15.64 -2.44 10.54
C GLU A 73 16.35 -2.14 9.20
N ARG A 74 15.59 -1.96 8.11
CA ARG A 74 16.12 -1.69 6.77
C ARG A 74 16.18 -0.20 6.41
N HIS A 75 15.74 0.68 7.30
CA HIS A 75 15.72 2.13 7.11
C HIS A 75 16.80 2.83 7.95
#